data_AF-A0A077NTX4-F1
#
_entry.id   AF-A0A077NTX4-F1
#
_cell.length_a   1.000
_cell.length_b   1.000
_cell.length_c   1.000
_cell.angle_alpha   90.00
_cell.angle_beta   90.00
_cell.angle_gamma   90.00
#
_symmetry.space_group_name_H-M   'P 1'
#
loop_
_entity.id
_entity.type
_entity.pdbx_description
1 polymer ?
#
loop_
_entity_poly.entity_id
_entity_poly.type
_entity_poly.pdbx_seq_one_letter_code
_entity_poly.pdbx_strand_id
1 'polypeptide(L)'
;MDMQSRKYGRTFHYPFSPGTTSDDRINHGWWQDVQKIKHLIHTEKLDGENNCLNQYGVFARSHAAPTQSAWTQQIRQRWQLIKGDLDDIEIFGENLYAIHSIEYRQLEEYFFVFAVRIKEIWLSWEEVKFYAALFDFPTVPEIIIPETRSESVFMKNIIETANQESCFSSWDTKTKQSCSMEGIVSRDAEAYSVIDFPHHVFKYVRKNHVKTDIHWKRHWQRTPLYFEYHSGGDTK
;
A
#
# COMPACT_ATOMS: atom_id res chain seq x y z
N MET A 1 -5.48 28.00 -10.69
CA MET A 1 -5.62 27.00 -9.61
C MET A 1 -4.44 26.08 -9.74
N ASP A 2 -3.69 25.86 -8.66
CA ASP A 2 -2.40 25.18 -8.70
C ASP A 2 -2.50 23.79 -9.35
N MET A 3 -1.83 23.63 -10.48
CA MET A 3 -1.79 22.45 -11.35
C MET A 3 -0.88 21.35 -10.79
N GLN A 4 -0.95 21.08 -9.48
CA GLN A 4 -0.01 20.20 -8.81
C GLN A 4 -0.71 18.99 -8.19
N SER A 5 -0.33 17.80 -8.66
CA SER A 5 -0.70 16.53 -8.03
C SER A 5 -0.28 16.57 -6.55
N ARG A 6 -1.21 16.23 -5.66
CA ARG A 6 -0.97 16.34 -4.22
C ARG A 6 -0.49 15.00 -3.67
N LYS A 7 0.54 15.06 -2.82
CA LYS A 7 1.13 13.87 -2.22
C LYS A 7 0.13 13.06 -1.42
N TYR A 8 0.34 11.74 -1.41
CA TYR A 8 -0.23 10.88 -0.38
C TYR A 8 0.26 11.32 1.01
N GLY A 9 -0.62 11.26 2.00
CA GLY A 9 -0.31 11.61 3.38
C GLY A 9 0.83 10.74 3.91
N ARG A 10 1.70 11.30 4.76
CA ARG A 10 2.72 10.49 5.44
C ARG A 10 2.04 9.67 6.53
N THR A 11 1.85 8.37 6.32
CA THR A 11 1.31 7.47 7.34
C THR A 11 2.27 7.36 8.52
N PHE A 12 1.77 7.57 9.74
CA PHE A 12 2.59 7.52 10.94
C PHE A 12 2.71 6.08 11.44
N HIS A 13 3.88 5.75 11.97
CA HIS A 13 4.10 4.47 12.62
C HIS A 13 3.41 4.42 13.98
N TYR A 14 2.91 3.23 14.31
CA TYR A 14 2.71 2.88 15.71
C TYR A 14 4.04 2.95 16.49
N PRO A 15 4.04 3.37 17.77
CA PRO A 15 5.27 3.42 18.59
C PRO A 15 5.94 2.06 18.78
N PHE A 16 5.19 0.97 18.64
CA PHE A 16 5.68 -0.41 18.73
C PHE A 16 6.04 -1.02 17.36
N SER A 17 6.03 -0.24 16.28
CA SER A 17 6.47 -0.67 14.95
C SER A 17 8.00 -0.77 14.89
N PRO A 18 8.59 -1.96 14.66
CA PRO A 18 10.05 -2.14 14.71
C PRO A 18 10.79 -1.67 13.44
N GLY A 19 10.07 -1.43 12.34
CA GLY A 19 10.62 -1.07 11.04
C GLY A 19 10.83 0.43 10.78
N THR A 20 10.96 1.29 11.79
CA THR A 20 11.13 2.74 11.57
C THR A 20 12.55 3.12 11.11
N THR A 21 12.66 4.18 10.31
CA THR A 21 13.92 4.86 9.94
C THR A 21 13.95 6.30 10.49
N SER A 22 15.07 7.03 10.33
CA SER A 22 15.18 8.43 10.78
C SER A 22 14.21 9.39 10.11
N ASP A 23 13.70 9.04 8.92
CA ASP A 23 12.79 9.88 8.14
C ASP A 23 11.30 9.65 8.50
N ASP A 24 11.02 8.60 9.27
CA ASP A 24 9.67 8.23 9.67
C ASP A 24 9.10 9.17 10.75
N ARG A 25 7.78 9.10 10.92
CA ARG A 25 7.04 9.80 11.97
C ARG A 25 6.30 8.77 12.78
N ILE A 26 6.28 8.97 14.10
CA ILE A 26 5.64 8.08 15.06
C ILE A 26 4.45 8.83 15.66
N ASN A 27 3.27 8.20 15.70
CA ASN A 27 2.13 8.76 16.41
C ASN A 27 2.19 8.31 17.88
N HIS A 28 2.59 9.21 18.78
CA HIS A 28 2.63 8.92 20.22
C HIS A 28 1.25 8.95 20.89
N GLY A 29 0.25 9.59 20.27
CA GLY A 29 -1.16 9.61 20.70
C GLY A 29 -2.05 8.59 19.97
N TRP A 30 -1.44 7.58 19.34
CA TRP A 30 -2.12 6.64 18.46
C TRP A 30 -3.31 5.94 19.12
N TRP A 31 -3.22 5.60 20.41
CA TRP A 31 -4.27 4.85 21.08
C TRP A 31 -5.52 5.71 21.29
N GLN A 32 -5.33 6.98 21.66
CA GLN A 32 -6.44 7.93 21.79
C GLN A 32 -7.12 8.17 20.43
N ASP A 33 -6.36 8.17 19.34
CA ASP A 33 -6.91 8.33 18.00
C ASP A 33 -7.66 7.05 17.56
N VAL A 34 -7.07 5.87 17.75
CA VAL A 34 -7.73 4.57 17.51
C VAL A 34 -9.05 4.45 18.28
N GLN A 35 -9.09 4.89 19.54
CA GLN A 35 -10.32 4.83 20.35
C GLN A 35 -11.44 5.75 19.86
N LYS A 36 -11.13 6.79 19.07
CA LYS A 36 -12.15 7.68 18.47
C LYS A 36 -12.72 7.12 17.18
N ILE A 37 -12.02 6.20 16.53
CA ILE A 37 -12.45 5.54 15.30
C ILE A 37 -13.47 4.46 15.65
N LYS A 38 -14.64 4.52 15.03
CA LYS A 38 -15.72 3.56 15.30
C LYS A 38 -15.41 2.18 14.71
N HIS A 39 -14.89 2.17 13.48
CA HIS A 39 -14.57 0.97 12.73
C HIS A 39 -13.21 1.12 12.09
N LEU A 40 -12.27 0.25 12.47
CA LEU A 40 -10.95 0.19 11.86
C LEU A 40 -10.96 -0.86 10.75
N ILE A 41 -10.36 -0.49 9.62
CA ILE A 41 -9.99 -1.44 8.58
C ILE A 41 -8.49 -1.69 8.70
N HIS A 42 -8.11 -2.96 8.72
CA HIS A 42 -6.73 -3.38 8.63
C HIS A 42 -6.47 -3.96 7.26
N THR A 43 -5.40 -3.53 6.60
CA THR A 43 -4.98 -4.08 5.31
C THR A 43 -3.53 -4.52 5.37
N GLU A 44 -3.18 -5.49 4.55
CA GLU A 44 -1.78 -5.85 4.35
C GLU A 44 -1.03 -4.64 3.78
N LYS A 45 0.13 -4.32 4.38
CA LYS A 45 1.08 -3.40 3.77
C LYS A 45 1.92 -4.18 2.77
N LEU A 46 1.82 -3.81 1.49
CA LEU A 46 2.59 -4.42 0.42
C LEU A 46 3.89 -3.61 0.15
N ASP A 47 4.96 -4.32 -0.24
CA ASP A 47 6.29 -3.77 -0.50
C ASP A 47 6.48 -3.49 -1.99
N GLY A 48 6.06 -2.31 -2.45
CA GLY A 48 6.18 -1.86 -3.83
C GLY A 48 6.49 -0.38 -3.97
N GLU A 49 6.10 0.18 -5.13
CA GLU A 49 6.14 1.63 -5.35
C GLU A 49 4.74 2.22 -5.20
N ASN A 50 4.59 3.14 -4.24
CA ASN A 50 3.43 4.01 -4.16
C ASN A 50 3.25 4.81 -5.46
N ASN A 51 2.11 4.60 -6.13
CA ASN A 51 1.69 5.40 -7.27
C ASN A 51 0.31 6.05 -7.05
N CYS A 52 0.15 7.25 -7.59
CA CYS A 52 -1.11 7.99 -7.66
C CYS A 52 -1.53 8.15 -9.13
N LEU A 53 -2.75 7.77 -9.46
CA LEU A 53 -3.38 7.99 -10.77
C LEU A 53 -4.40 9.11 -10.62
N ASN A 54 -4.26 10.17 -11.40
CA ASN A 54 -5.25 11.26 -11.50
C ASN A 54 -5.41 11.70 -12.96
N GLN A 55 -6.31 12.64 -13.26
CA GLN A 55 -6.56 13.08 -14.64
C GLN A 55 -5.30 13.55 -15.41
N TYR A 56 -4.22 13.95 -14.72
CA TYR A 56 -3.00 14.48 -15.32
C TYR A 56 -1.88 13.46 -15.53
N GLY A 57 -1.91 12.32 -14.85
CA GLY A 57 -0.85 11.33 -14.97
C GLY A 57 -0.82 10.26 -13.90
N VAL A 58 0.23 9.43 -14.01
CA VAL A 58 0.68 8.53 -12.94
C VAL A 58 1.85 9.19 -12.23
N PHE A 59 1.80 9.30 -10.92
CA PHE A 59 2.82 9.95 -10.10
C PHE A 59 3.42 8.96 -9.11
N ALA A 60 4.73 9.01 -8.91
CA ALA A 60 5.38 8.34 -7.78
C ALA A 60 5.21 9.18 -6.50
N ARG A 61 5.56 8.62 -5.34
CA ARG A 61 5.47 9.29 -4.02
C ARG A 61 6.01 10.72 -3.95
N SER A 62 7.02 11.09 -4.75
CA SER A 62 7.56 12.46 -4.76
C SER A 62 6.62 13.51 -5.39
N HIS A 63 5.62 13.08 -6.19
CA HIS A 63 4.57 13.88 -6.85
C HIS A 63 5.04 15.13 -7.63
N ALA A 64 6.34 15.22 -7.97
CA ALA A 64 6.87 16.40 -8.65
C ALA A 64 6.50 16.45 -10.14
N ALA A 65 6.48 15.28 -10.80
CA ALA A 65 6.12 15.11 -12.20
C ALA A 65 5.60 13.69 -12.43
N PRO A 66 4.84 13.43 -13.51
CA PRO A 66 4.44 12.08 -13.87
C PRO A 66 5.66 11.15 -14.02
N THR A 67 5.57 9.96 -13.43
CA THR A 67 6.67 8.99 -13.44
C THR A 67 6.95 8.47 -14.86
N GLN A 68 8.22 8.42 -15.23
CA GLN A 68 8.69 7.84 -16.50
C GLN A 68 9.49 6.54 -16.28
N SER A 69 9.47 6.00 -15.06
CA SER A 69 10.18 4.76 -14.74
C SER A 69 9.74 3.59 -15.62
N ALA A 70 10.64 2.66 -15.90
CA ALA A 70 10.34 1.49 -16.71
C ALA A 70 9.27 0.59 -16.04
N TRP A 71 9.36 0.41 -14.72
CA TRP A 71 8.42 -0.40 -13.94
C TRP A 71 7.03 0.22 -13.72
N THR A 72 6.80 1.43 -14.20
CA THR A 72 5.47 2.07 -14.18
C THR A 72 4.80 2.09 -15.55
N GLN A 73 5.41 1.46 -16.57
CA GLN A 73 4.88 1.43 -17.93
C GLN A 73 3.48 0.83 -18.01
N GLN A 74 3.24 -0.32 -17.37
CA GLN A 74 1.95 -1.00 -17.44
C GLN A 74 0.83 -0.18 -16.80
N ILE A 75 1.06 0.37 -15.60
CA ILE A 75 0.05 1.21 -14.95
C ILE A 75 -0.16 2.54 -15.70
N ARG A 76 0.85 3.08 -16.38
CA ARG A 76 0.67 4.22 -17.30
C ARG A 76 -0.20 3.87 -18.51
N GLN A 77 -0.05 2.68 -19.09
CA GLN A 77 -0.91 2.23 -20.20
C GLN A 77 -2.36 2.11 -19.73
N ARG A 78 -2.57 1.53 -18.55
CA ARG A 78 -3.90 1.43 -17.94
C ARG A 78 -4.50 2.81 -17.62
N TRP A 79 -3.68 3.72 -17.09
CA TRP A 79 -4.08 5.11 -16.88
C TRP A 79 -4.54 5.81 -18.16
N GLN A 80 -3.88 5.60 -19.31
CA GLN A 80 -4.31 6.22 -20.58
C GLN A 80 -5.74 5.87 -20.98
N LEU A 81 -6.23 4.70 -20.57
CA LEU A 81 -7.59 4.23 -20.86
C LEU A 81 -8.64 4.89 -19.96
N ILE A 82 -8.30 5.20 -18.71
CA ILE A 82 -9.26 5.69 -17.69
C ILE A 82 -9.14 7.19 -17.39
N LYS A 83 -8.07 7.87 -17.85
CA LYS A 83 -7.78 9.26 -17.45
C LYS A 83 -8.91 10.26 -17.72
N GLY A 84 -9.76 9.99 -18.72
CA GLY A 84 -10.90 10.82 -19.07
C GLY A 84 -12.04 10.77 -18.05
N ASP A 85 -12.09 9.69 -17.26
CA ASP A 85 -13.14 9.41 -16.28
C ASP A 85 -12.71 9.77 -14.85
N LEU A 86 -11.43 10.14 -14.64
CA LEU A 86 -10.90 10.44 -13.31
C LEU A 86 -11.37 11.79 -12.77
N ASP A 87 -11.43 12.84 -13.60
CA ASP A 87 -11.78 14.20 -13.14
C ASP A 87 -11.05 14.58 -11.82
N ASP A 88 -11.78 14.87 -10.74
CA ASP A 88 -11.23 15.20 -9.41
C ASP A 88 -10.76 13.99 -8.57
N ILE A 89 -10.86 12.77 -9.11
CA ILE A 89 -10.51 11.51 -8.45
C ILE A 89 -9.00 11.27 -8.52
N GLU A 90 -8.41 10.99 -7.37
CA GLU A 90 -7.03 10.54 -7.23
C GLU A 90 -7.02 9.14 -6.61
N ILE A 91 -6.55 8.15 -7.37
CA ILE A 91 -6.46 6.75 -6.95
C ILE A 91 -5.03 6.46 -6.50
N PHE A 92 -4.87 6.05 -5.25
CA PHE A 92 -3.58 5.66 -4.67
C PHE A 92 -3.51 4.15 -4.52
N GLY A 93 -2.42 3.58 -5.01
CA GLY A 93 -2.18 2.15 -4.91
C GLY A 93 -0.70 1.81 -4.85
N GLU A 94 -0.45 0.57 -4.45
CA GLU A 94 0.88 0.00 -4.40
C GLU A 94 1.14 -0.74 -5.70
N ASN A 95 2.17 -0.31 -6.44
CA ASN A 95 2.60 -0.95 -7.67
C ASN A 95 3.71 -1.97 -7.36
N LEU A 96 3.37 -3.24 -7.53
CA LEU A 96 4.19 -4.41 -7.28
C LEU A 96 4.88 -4.95 -8.55
N TYR A 97 4.88 -4.18 -9.64
CA TYR A 97 5.51 -4.59 -10.90
C TYR A 97 7.01 -4.89 -10.74
N ALA A 98 7.71 -4.14 -9.90
CA ALA A 98 9.13 -4.36 -9.64
C ALA A 98 9.35 -4.91 -8.22
N ILE A 99 10.08 -6.02 -8.12
CA ILE A 99 10.34 -6.75 -6.87
C ILE A 99 11.25 -5.95 -5.93
N HIS A 100 10.76 -5.49 -4.78
CA HIS A 100 11.58 -4.75 -3.80
C HIS A 100 12.37 -5.68 -2.85
N SER A 101 12.10 -5.61 -1.56
CA SER A 101 12.71 -6.47 -0.54
C SER A 101 11.92 -7.77 -0.37
N ILE A 102 10.66 -7.78 -0.80
CA ILE A 102 9.77 -8.93 -0.82
C ILE A 102 9.39 -9.26 -2.28
N GLU A 103 9.52 -10.53 -2.63
CA GLU A 103 8.92 -11.12 -3.83
C GLU A 103 7.59 -11.76 -3.43
N TYR A 104 6.52 -11.43 -4.16
CA TYR A 104 5.19 -12.01 -3.98
C TYR A 104 4.94 -13.05 -5.08
N ARG A 105 4.73 -14.32 -4.71
CA ARG A 105 4.66 -15.44 -5.67
C ARG A 105 3.25 -15.85 -6.07
N GLN A 106 2.24 -15.35 -5.36
CA GLN A 106 0.82 -15.58 -5.67
C GLN A 106 0.14 -14.28 -6.10
N LEU A 107 0.86 -13.48 -6.90
CA LEU A 107 0.39 -12.19 -7.36
C LEU A 107 -0.42 -12.33 -8.65
N GLU A 108 -1.65 -11.83 -8.67
CA GLU A 108 -2.53 -11.91 -9.85
C GLU A 108 -2.50 -10.63 -10.71
N GLU A 109 -2.26 -9.49 -10.08
CA GLU A 109 -2.25 -8.15 -10.67
C GLU A 109 -1.08 -7.35 -10.10
N TYR A 110 -0.72 -6.22 -10.68
CA TYR A 110 0.41 -5.42 -10.17
C TYR A 110 0.03 -4.21 -9.34
N PHE A 111 -1.20 -3.72 -9.44
CA PHE A 111 -1.58 -2.44 -8.83
C PHE A 111 -2.76 -2.64 -7.90
N PHE A 112 -2.52 -2.46 -6.60
CA PHE A 112 -3.51 -2.68 -5.55
C PHE A 112 -3.85 -1.34 -4.89
N VAL A 113 -5.11 -0.94 -5.00
CA VAL A 113 -5.61 0.32 -4.44
C VAL A 113 -5.68 0.21 -2.91
N PHE A 114 -5.18 1.24 -2.21
CA PHE A 114 -5.32 1.35 -0.75
C PHE A 114 -5.98 2.66 -0.30
N ALA A 115 -6.12 3.66 -1.19
CA ALA A 115 -6.82 4.89 -0.88
C ALA A 115 -7.32 5.59 -2.15
N VAL A 116 -8.39 6.36 -1.99
CA VAL A 116 -8.92 7.27 -3.00
C VAL A 116 -9.15 8.61 -2.34
N ARG A 117 -8.85 9.69 -3.06
CA ARG A 117 -9.11 11.06 -2.61
C ARG A 117 -9.90 11.79 -3.68
N ILE A 118 -10.90 12.55 -3.25
CA ILE A 118 -11.57 13.55 -4.08
C ILE A 118 -11.38 14.89 -3.39
N LYS A 119 -10.66 15.81 -4.04
CA LYS A 119 -10.31 17.13 -3.49
C LYS A 119 -9.61 17.02 -2.13
N GLU A 120 -10.28 17.46 -1.06
CA GLU A 120 -9.75 17.53 0.31
C GLU A 120 -10.17 16.34 1.18
N ILE A 121 -10.84 15.33 0.62
CA ILE A 121 -11.44 14.23 1.38
C ILE A 121 -10.84 12.90 0.95
N TRP A 122 -10.22 12.20 1.90
CA TRP A 122 -9.95 10.77 1.80
C TRP A 122 -11.27 10.02 1.93
N LEU A 123 -11.59 9.21 0.94
CA LEU A 123 -12.87 8.51 0.90
C LEU A 123 -12.92 7.36 1.91
N SER A 124 -14.14 6.98 2.30
CA SER A 124 -14.40 5.81 3.13
C SER A 124 -13.88 4.54 2.46
N TRP A 125 -13.65 3.49 3.24
CA TRP A 125 -13.17 2.23 2.70
C TRP A 125 -14.17 1.57 1.73
N GLU A 126 -15.47 1.75 1.96
CA GLU A 126 -16.51 1.32 1.03
C GLU A 126 -16.37 2.04 -0.33
N GLU A 127 -16.22 3.37 -0.30
CA GLU A 127 -16.00 4.15 -1.52
C GLU A 127 -14.67 3.81 -2.20
N VAL A 128 -13.61 3.52 -1.43
CA VAL A 128 -12.33 3.05 -1.99
C VAL A 128 -12.53 1.75 -2.78
N LYS A 129 -13.26 0.79 -2.22
CA LYS A 129 -13.60 -0.47 -2.91
C LYS A 129 -14.48 -0.22 -4.14
N PHE A 130 -15.45 0.70 -4.03
CA PHE A 130 -16.30 1.09 -5.16
C PHE A 130 -15.47 1.64 -6.33
N TYR A 131 -14.60 2.62 -6.07
CA TYR A 131 -13.77 3.23 -7.12
C TYR A 131 -12.70 2.27 -7.64
N ALA A 132 -12.12 1.42 -6.80
CA ALA A 132 -11.21 0.38 -7.24
C ALA A 132 -11.92 -0.54 -8.24
N ALA A 133 -13.10 -1.07 -7.89
CA ALA A 133 -13.90 -1.91 -8.77
C ALA A 133 -14.36 -1.18 -10.04
N LEU A 134 -14.76 0.10 -9.95
CA LEU A 134 -15.18 0.91 -11.09
C LEU A 134 -14.10 1.02 -12.17
N PHE A 135 -12.83 1.04 -11.76
CA PHE A 135 -11.67 1.10 -12.67
C PHE A 135 -10.95 -0.26 -12.81
N ASP A 136 -11.65 -1.35 -12.47
CA ASP A 136 -11.23 -2.76 -12.53
C ASP A 136 -9.96 -3.08 -11.71
N PHE A 137 -9.59 -2.27 -10.72
CA PHE A 137 -8.43 -2.52 -9.87
C PHE A 137 -8.79 -3.34 -8.63
N PRO A 138 -7.92 -4.27 -8.20
CA PRO A 138 -8.05 -4.88 -6.88
C PRO A 138 -7.67 -3.87 -5.79
N THR A 139 -8.16 -4.08 -4.57
CA THR A 139 -7.66 -3.39 -3.38
C THR A 139 -6.58 -4.22 -2.71
N VAL A 140 -5.73 -3.57 -1.89
CA VAL A 140 -4.86 -4.29 -0.96
C VAL A 140 -5.68 -5.27 -0.09
N PRO A 141 -5.15 -6.45 0.28
CA PRO A 141 -5.89 -7.43 1.07
C PRO A 141 -6.35 -6.87 2.41
N GLU A 142 -7.64 -7.02 2.74
CA GLU A 142 -8.15 -6.78 4.08
C GLU A 142 -7.69 -7.91 5.02
N ILE A 143 -7.31 -7.55 6.25
CA ILE A 143 -6.88 -8.46 7.29
C ILE A 143 -7.88 -8.39 8.44
N ILE A 144 -8.40 -9.54 8.85
CA ILE A 144 -9.31 -9.63 9.99
C ILE A 144 -8.49 -9.66 11.28
N ILE A 145 -8.61 -8.60 12.07
CA ILE A 145 -8.01 -8.50 13.40
C ILE A 145 -9.15 -8.30 14.41
N PRO A 146 -9.22 -9.09 15.49
CA PRO A 146 -10.29 -8.95 16.47
C PRO A 146 -10.33 -7.56 17.10
N GLU A 147 -11.51 -6.94 17.09
CA GLU A 147 -11.75 -5.67 17.77
C GLU A 147 -11.50 -5.80 19.28
N THR A 148 -10.90 -4.77 19.88
CA THR A 148 -10.60 -4.76 21.31
C THR A 148 -10.53 -3.34 21.84
N ARG A 149 -10.94 -3.17 23.11
CA ARG A 149 -10.76 -1.92 23.87
C ARG A 149 -9.52 -1.92 24.75
N SER A 150 -8.71 -2.97 24.68
CA SER A 150 -7.45 -3.09 25.42
C SER A 150 -6.28 -2.76 24.52
N GLU A 151 -5.50 -1.73 24.90
CA GLU A 151 -4.31 -1.29 24.16
C GLU A 151 -3.30 -2.44 23.99
N SER A 152 -3.02 -3.19 25.06
CA SER A 152 -2.06 -4.28 25.04
C SER A 152 -2.51 -5.45 24.15
N VAL A 153 -3.81 -5.77 24.14
CA VAL A 153 -4.38 -6.79 23.25
C VAL A 153 -4.32 -6.31 21.79
N PHE A 154 -4.64 -5.04 21.53
CA PHE A 154 -4.54 -4.46 20.18
C PHE A 154 -3.11 -4.56 19.64
N MET A 155 -2.13 -4.12 20.43
CA MET A 155 -0.71 -4.20 20.08
C MET A 155 -0.29 -5.64 19.78
N LYS A 156 -0.66 -6.57 20.66
CA LYS A 156 -0.34 -7.99 20.51
C LYS A 156 -0.94 -8.55 19.22
N ASN A 157 -2.21 -8.29 18.95
CA ASN A 157 -2.88 -8.76 17.74
C ASN A 157 -2.19 -8.24 16.47
N ILE A 158 -1.88 -6.94 16.40
CA ILE A 158 -1.16 -6.36 15.25
C ILE A 158 0.20 -7.04 15.04
N ILE A 159 0.97 -7.25 16.11
CA ILE A 159 2.30 -7.88 16.04
C ILE A 159 2.19 -9.34 15.59
N GLU A 160 1.29 -10.12 16.19
CA GLU A 160 1.10 -11.54 15.87
C GLU A 160 0.63 -11.72 14.43
N THR A 161 -0.32 -10.91 13.97
CA THR A 161 -0.82 -10.95 12.60
C THR A 161 0.27 -10.54 11.60
N ALA A 162 1.05 -9.49 11.90
CA ALA A 162 2.12 -9.03 11.01
C ALA A 162 3.30 -10.02 10.91
N ASN A 163 3.40 -11.00 11.81
CA ASN A 163 4.39 -12.09 11.74
C ASN A 163 3.94 -13.26 10.85
N GLN A 164 2.70 -13.26 10.36
CA GLN A 164 2.20 -14.26 9.43
C GLN A 164 2.72 -13.99 8.01
N GLU A 165 2.62 -14.98 7.12
CA GLU A 165 2.95 -14.83 5.71
C GLU A 165 1.95 -13.86 5.03
N SER A 166 2.40 -13.20 3.95
CA SER A 166 1.54 -12.41 3.07
C SER A 166 0.43 -13.24 2.43
N CYS A 167 -0.70 -12.59 2.14
CA CYS A 167 -1.76 -13.13 1.28
C CYS A 167 -1.24 -13.57 -0.10
N PHE A 168 -0.11 -13.02 -0.56
CA PHE A 168 0.47 -13.29 -1.87
C PHE A 168 1.74 -14.16 -1.81
N SER A 169 1.97 -14.89 -0.71
CA SER A 169 3.19 -15.67 -0.42
C SER A 169 4.47 -14.83 -0.53
N SER A 170 4.89 -14.27 0.60
CA SER A 170 6.02 -13.36 0.70
C SER A 170 7.36 -14.08 0.85
N TRP A 171 8.29 -13.81 -0.07
CA TRP A 171 9.64 -14.34 -0.06
C TRP A 171 10.68 -13.23 0.08
N ASP A 172 11.63 -13.40 0.99
CA ASP A 172 12.70 -12.44 1.18
C ASP A 172 13.70 -12.53 0.02
N THR A 173 13.95 -11.41 -0.65
CA THR A 173 14.76 -11.41 -1.87
C THR A 173 16.24 -11.69 -1.63
N LYS A 174 16.74 -11.51 -0.39
CA LYS A 174 18.12 -11.79 -0.01
C LYS A 174 18.30 -13.23 0.49
N THR A 175 17.45 -13.69 1.39
CA THR A 175 17.58 -15.04 1.96
C THR A 175 16.98 -16.12 1.07
N LYS A 176 16.12 -15.73 0.11
CA LYS A 176 15.37 -16.63 -0.78
C LYS A 176 14.51 -17.65 -0.02
N GLN A 177 13.94 -17.24 1.10
CA GLN A 177 13.05 -18.04 1.95
C GLN A 177 11.72 -17.31 2.17
N SER A 178 10.67 -18.08 2.49
CA SER A 178 9.40 -17.49 2.95
C SER A 178 9.64 -16.63 4.18
N CYS A 179 8.93 -15.51 4.25
CA CYS A 179 9.05 -14.51 5.31
C CYS A 179 7.67 -13.94 5.66
N SER A 180 7.58 -13.19 6.75
CA SER A 180 6.33 -12.53 7.12
C SER A 180 5.90 -11.48 6.09
N MET A 181 4.64 -11.08 6.07
CA MET A 181 4.19 -9.88 5.36
C MET A 181 5.01 -8.64 5.78
N GLU A 182 5.04 -7.60 4.95
CA GLU A 182 5.82 -6.40 5.26
C GLU A 182 5.30 -5.70 6.51
N GLY A 183 3.98 -5.65 6.67
CA GLY A 183 3.34 -4.96 7.77
C GLY A 183 1.82 -4.86 7.59
N ILE A 184 1.22 -4.01 8.42
CA ILE A 184 -0.22 -3.77 8.46
C ILE A 184 -0.44 -2.26 8.43
N VAL A 185 -1.41 -1.81 7.63
CA VAL A 185 -1.97 -0.46 7.70
C VAL A 185 -3.33 -0.55 8.38
N SER A 186 -3.53 0.26 9.41
CA SER A 186 -4.84 0.44 10.04
C SER A 186 -5.38 1.80 9.62
N ARG A 187 -6.60 1.85 9.12
CA ARG A 187 -7.27 3.10 8.74
C ARG A 187 -8.68 3.19 9.28
N ASP A 188 -9.16 4.41 9.46
CA ASP A 188 -10.58 4.69 9.66
C ASP A 188 -11.39 4.18 8.45
N ALA A 189 -12.45 3.42 8.72
CA ALA A 189 -13.38 2.96 7.70
C ALA A 189 -14.12 4.13 7.03
N GLU A 190 -14.35 5.22 7.76
CA GLU A 190 -15.09 6.39 7.26
C GLU A 190 -14.21 7.34 6.45
N ALA A 191 -14.84 8.31 5.79
CA ALA A 191 -14.16 9.39 5.09
C ALA A 191 -13.61 10.45 6.08
N TYR A 192 -12.48 11.08 5.75
CA TYR A 192 -11.86 12.10 6.58
C TYR A 192 -11.09 13.13 5.76
N SER A 193 -10.87 14.31 6.33
CA SER A 193 -10.16 15.40 5.67
C SER A 193 -8.68 15.11 5.50
N VAL A 194 -8.05 15.69 4.48
CA VAL A 194 -6.59 15.63 4.28
C VAL A 194 -5.78 16.11 5.48
N ILE A 195 -6.31 17.05 6.25
CA ILE A 195 -5.62 17.60 7.43
C ILE A 195 -5.61 16.61 8.60
N ASP A 196 -6.63 15.75 8.67
CA ASP A 196 -6.80 14.80 9.76
C ASP A 196 -6.08 13.47 9.50
N PHE A 197 -5.53 13.26 8.30
CA PHE A 197 -4.88 12.01 7.89
C PHE A 197 -3.95 11.36 8.96
N PRO A 198 -3.09 12.11 9.70
CA PRO A 198 -2.23 11.51 10.74
C PRO A 198 -2.97 10.86 11.92
N HIS A 199 -4.24 11.21 12.12
CA HIS A 199 -5.13 10.69 13.18
C HIS A 199 -6.03 9.55 12.70
N HIS A 200 -6.07 9.28 11.39
CA HIS A 200 -6.95 8.26 10.80
C HIS A 200 -6.20 7.11 10.14
N VAL A 201 -4.88 7.20 9.95
CA VAL A 201 -4.09 6.14 9.30
C VAL A 201 -2.78 5.88 10.03
N PHE A 202 -2.56 4.61 10.38
CA PHE A 202 -1.42 4.13 11.15
C PHE A 202 -0.79 2.94 10.45
N LYS A 203 0.51 2.71 10.67
CA LYS A 203 1.19 1.52 10.15
C LYS A 203 2.06 0.82 11.19
N TYR A 204 2.05 -0.50 11.12
CA TYR A 204 3.07 -1.37 11.68
C TYR A 204 3.91 -1.92 10.53
N VAL A 205 5.24 -1.90 10.66
CA VAL A 205 6.15 -2.42 9.63
C VAL A 205 7.20 -3.29 10.30
N ARG A 206 7.45 -4.48 9.74
CA ARG A 206 8.42 -5.45 10.26
C ARG A 206 9.83 -4.88 10.32
N LYS A 207 10.66 -5.47 11.18
CA LYS A 207 12.07 -5.11 11.27
C LYS A 207 12.79 -5.43 9.96
N ASN A 208 13.74 -4.58 9.58
CA ASN A 208 14.58 -4.76 8.38
C ASN A 208 13.76 -4.85 7.08
N HIS A 209 12.64 -4.12 6.96
CA HIS A 209 11.80 -4.16 5.75
C HIS A 209 12.50 -3.55 4.52
N VAL A 210 13.24 -2.45 4.67
CA VAL A 210 14.06 -1.88 3.59
C VAL A 210 15.38 -2.65 3.49
N LYS A 211 15.53 -3.43 2.42
CA LYS A 211 16.77 -4.14 2.11
C LYS A 211 17.32 -3.84 0.72
N THR A 212 16.64 -3.00 -0.07
CA THR A 212 17.02 -2.66 -1.44
C THR A 212 18.37 -1.96 -1.51
N ASP A 213 19.21 -2.38 -2.45
CA ASP A 213 20.53 -1.82 -2.72
C ASP A 213 20.41 -0.36 -3.24
N ILE A 214 21.44 0.45 -2.99
CA ILE A 214 21.64 1.81 -3.52
C ILE A 214 21.50 1.82 -5.07
N HIS A 215 21.75 0.70 -5.74
CA HIS A 215 21.63 0.53 -7.19
C HIS A 215 20.32 -0.12 -7.69
N TRP A 216 19.33 -0.31 -6.82
CA TRP A 216 18.03 -0.95 -7.14
C TRP A 216 17.44 -0.51 -8.49
N LYS A 217 17.38 0.80 -8.75
CA LYS A 217 16.78 1.35 -9.98
C LYS A 217 17.44 0.85 -11.28
N ARG A 218 18.67 0.34 -11.23
CA ARG A 218 19.40 -0.22 -12.39
C ARG A 218 19.28 -1.74 -12.51
N HIS A 219 18.92 -2.43 -11.43
CA HIS A 219 18.89 -3.89 -11.35
C HIS A 219 17.52 -4.44 -10.94
N TRP A 220 16.47 -3.65 -11.13
CA TRP A 220 15.12 -4.07 -10.81
C TRP A 220 14.70 -5.27 -11.67
N GLN A 221 13.87 -6.13 -11.08
CA GLN A 221 13.31 -7.30 -11.74
C GLN A 221 11.79 -7.20 -11.72
N ARG A 222 11.15 -7.60 -12.83
CA ARG A 222 9.70 -7.72 -12.88
C ARG A 222 9.24 -8.85 -11.97
N THR A 223 8.22 -8.60 -11.16
CA THR A 223 7.52 -9.65 -10.40
C THR A 223 6.78 -10.57 -11.36
N PRO A 224 7.04 -11.89 -11.38
CA PRO A 224 6.21 -12.81 -12.14
C PRO A 224 4.79 -12.89 -11.55
N LEU A 225 3.77 -12.98 -12.40
CA LEU A 225 2.40 -13.24 -11.96
C LEU A 225 2.21 -14.73 -11.68
N TYR A 226 1.23 -15.06 -10.85
CA TYR A 226 0.94 -16.42 -10.40
C TYR A 226 0.85 -17.43 -11.55
N PHE A 227 0.16 -17.09 -12.65
CA PHE A 227 0.02 -17.97 -13.80
C PHE A 227 1.36 -18.25 -14.51
N GLU A 228 2.34 -17.36 -14.43
CA GLU A 228 3.65 -17.53 -15.06
C GLU A 228 4.53 -18.52 -14.30
N TYR A 229 4.31 -18.68 -12.99
CA TYR A 229 4.97 -19.74 -12.20
C TYR A 229 4.46 -21.14 -12.55
N HIS A 230 3.21 -21.26 -13.00
CA HIS A 230 2.54 -22.55 -13.20
C HIS A 230 2.45 -22.99 -14.66
N SER A 231 2.58 -22.05 -15.61
CA SER A 231 2.57 -22.34 -17.06
C SER A 231 3.81 -23.08 -17.57
N GLY A 232 4.82 -23.33 -16.73
CA GLY A 232 6.03 -24.09 -17.09
C GLY A 232 5.90 -25.61 -17.06
N GLY A 233 4.72 -26.15 -16.71
CA GLY A 233 4.48 -27.59 -16.53
C GLY A 233 4.07 -28.37 -17.79
N ASP A 234 3.52 -27.71 -18.81
CA ASP A 234 2.85 -28.38 -19.95
C ASP A 234 3.62 -28.27 -21.27
N THR A 235 4.93 -28.42 -21.22
CA THR A 235 5.73 -28.75 -22.42
C THR A 235 6.65 -29.94 -22.14
N LYS A 236 6.09 -31.14 -22.29
CA LYS A 236 6.81 -32.35 -22.68
C LYS A 236 5.96 -33.19 -23.62
#